data_AF-A0A1M5HGL4-F1
#
_entry.id   AF-A0A1M5HGL4-F1
#
_cell.length_a   1.000
_cell.length_b   1.000
_cell.length_c   1.000
_cell.angle_alpha   90.00
_cell.angle_beta   90.00
_cell.angle_gamma   90.00
#
_symmetry.space_group_name_H-M   'P 1'
#
loop_
_entity.id
_entity.type
_entity.pdbx_description
1 polymer ?
#
loop_
_entity_poly.entity_id
_entity_poly.type
_entity_poly.pdbx_seq_one_letter_code
_entity_poly.pdbx_strand_id
1 'polypeptide(L)'
;MSPEGTVEQAITLMQIDDFSQLAVMSANKRKLAGAVTWKSIAIARHINPDAILCDCLIDAPEITYDQALVDVLSVLQSVGFVFVRNEINEINGIVTAADLAHGHGWTPSWTALSSVRGWG
;
A
#
# COMPACT_ATOMS: atom_id res chain seq x y z
N MET A 1 1.32 0.39 -9.42
CA MET A 1 2.11 1.07 -10.47
C MET A 1 3.32 0.22 -10.88
N SER A 2 3.95 0.49 -12.04
CA SER A 2 5.19 -0.19 -12.45
C SER A 2 6.43 0.49 -11.86
N PRO A 3 7.57 -0.22 -11.76
CA PRO A 3 8.79 0.32 -11.17
C PRO A 3 9.51 1.31 -12.10
N GLU A 4 9.22 1.28 -13.39
CA GLU A 4 9.73 2.25 -14.37
C GLU A 4 8.90 3.54 -14.43
N GLY A 5 7.86 3.67 -13.59
CA GLY A 5 7.09 4.91 -13.47
C GLY A 5 7.91 6.07 -12.92
N THR A 6 7.36 7.28 -12.96
CA THR A 6 8.01 8.48 -12.43
C THR A 6 7.43 8.90 -11.08
N VAL A 7 8.19 9.73 -10.35
CA VAL A 7 7.71 10.32 -9.09
C VAL A 7 6.48 11.21 -9.35
N GLU A 8 6.44 11.94 -10.45
CA GLU A 8 5.31 12.79 -10.86
C GLU A 8 4.04 11.98 -11.11
N GLN A 9 4.17 10.80 -11.74
CA GLN A 9 3.04 9.87 -11.90
C GLN A 9 2.54 9.38 -10.55
N ALA A 10 3.44 9.03 -9.62
CA ALA A 10 3.06 8.63 -8.27
C ALA A 10 2.33 9.76 -7.53
N ILE A 11 2.87 10.98 -7.56
CA ILE A 11 2.25 12.18 -6.97
C ILE A 11 0.86 12.42 -7.57
N THR A 12 0.73 12.34 -8.89
CA THR A 12 -0.53 12.56 -9.59
C THR A 12 -1.58 11.53 -9.19
N LEU A 13 -1.23 10.23 -9.18
CA LEU A 13 -2.14 9.17 -8.74
C LEU A 13 -2.54 9.33 -7.27
N MET A 14 -1.57 9.60 -6.38
CA MET A 14 -1.84 9.85 -4.97
C MET A 14 -2.79 11.02 -4.76
N GLN A 15 -2.63 12.11 -5.53
CA GLN A 15 -3.44 13.31 -5.40
C GLN A 15 -4.86 13.12 -5.95
N ILE A 16 -5.01 12.47 -7.11
CA ILE A 16 -6.31 12.28 -7.77
C ILE A 16 -7.19 11.31 -6.98
N ASP A 17 -6.60 10.23 -6.47
CA ASP A 17 -7.33 9.14 -5.82
C ASP A 17 -7.33 9.24 -4.28
N ASP A 18 -6.72 10.31 -3.74
CA ASP A 18 -6.55 10.58 -2.31
C ASP A 18 -5.85 9.41 -1.58
N PHE A 19 -4.81 8.86 -2.22
CA PHE A 19 -3.98 7.82 -1.66
C PHE A 19 -2.75 8.41 -0.96
N SER A 20 -2.37 7.82 0.18
CA SER A 20 -1.12 8.14 0.87
C SER A 20 0.04 7.22 0.52
N GLN A 21 -0.25 6.11 -0.18
CA GLN A 21 0.70 5.09 -0.56
C GLN A 21 0.29 4.43 -1.88
N LEU A 22 1.27 3.99 -2.65
CA LEU A 22 1.07 3.24 -3.87
C LEU A 22 1.88 1.94 -3.88
N ALA A 23 1.25 0.82 -4.26
CA ALA A 23 1.96 -0.43 -4.53
C ALA A 23 2.80 -0.30 -5.80
N VAL A 24 4.08 -0.62 -5.70
CA VAL A 24 4.95 -0.77 -6.88
C VAL A 24 5.12 -2.26 -7.14
N MET A 25 4.60 -2.72 -8.27
CA MET A 25 4.74 -4.12 -8.69
C MET A 25 6.06 -4.29 -9.43
N SER A 26 6.64 -5.48 -9.43
CA SER A 26 7.71 -5.83 -10.36
C SER A 26 7.21 -5.84 -11.81
N ALA A 27 8.13 -5.82 -12.79
CA ALA A 27 7.79 -5.77 -14.22
C ALA A 27 6.82 -6.88 -14.68
N ASN A 28 6.85 -8.06 -14.05
CA ASN A 28 5.94 -9.17 -14.37
C ASN A 28 4.57 -9.09 -13.65
N LYS A 29 4.32 -8.03 -12.88
CA LYS A 29 3.10 -7.77 -12.09
C LYS A 29 2.72 -8.86 -11.07
N ARG A 30 3.57 -9.85 -10.80
CA ARG A 30 3.28 -10.95 -9.85
C ARG A 30 3.87 -10.70 -8.47
N LYS A 31 5.05 -10.08 -8.42
CA LYS A 31 5.72 -9.74 -7.16
C LYS A 31 5.53 -8.26 -6.84
N LEU A 32 5.30 -7.96 -5.57
CA LEU A 32 5.40 -6.61 -5.05
C LEU A 32 6.89 -6.25 -4.98
N ALA A 33 7.27 -5.12 -5.55
CA ALA A 33 8.62 -4.57 -5.42
C ALA A 33 8.75 -3.72 -4.14
N GLY A 34 7.65 -3.10 -3.71
CA GLY A 34 7.56 -2.32 -2.48
C GLY A 34 6.39 -1.35 -2.54
N ALA A 35 6.48 -0.29 -1.75
CA ALA A 35 5.57 0.85 -1.81
C ALA A 35 6.32 2.16 -2.07
N VAL A 36 5.59 3.14 -2.56
CA VAL A 36 5.99 4.56 -2.51
C VAL A 36 4.95 5.30 -1.68
N THR A 37 5.40 6.23 -0.84
CA THR A 37 4.53 7.06 0.03
C THR A 37 4.92 8.52 -0.12
N TRP A 38 4.05 9.45 0.28
CA TRP A 38 4.43 10.87 0.36
C TRP A 38 5.70 11.10 1.17
N LYS A 39 5.83 10.37 2.29
CA LYS A 39 7.00 10.44 3.18
C LYS A 39 8.27 9.97 2.47
N SER A 40 8.22 8.84 1.76
CA SER A 40 9.41 8.31 1.07
C SER A 40 9.82 9.19 -0.11
N ILE A 41 8.86 9.77 -0.84
CA ILE A 41 9.12 10.77 -1.88
C ILE A 41 9.82 11.99 -1.30
N ALA A 42 9.30 12.54 -0.19
CA ALA A 42 9.87 13.72 0.45
C ALA A 42 11.32 13.47 0.92
N ILE A 43 11.58 12.31 1.53
CA ILE A 43 12.92 11.91 1.97
C ILE A 43 13.86 11.77 0.78
N ALA A 44 13.46 11.03 -0.26
CA ALA A 44 14.29 10.78 -1.44
C ALA A 44 14.64 12.10 -2.15
N ARG A 45 13.66 12.99 -2.36
CA ARG A 45 13.86 14.30 -2.99
C ARG A 45 14.70 15.27 -2.15
N HIS A 46 14.63 15.15 -0.82
CA HIS A 46 15.49 15.93 0.06
C HIS A 46 16.97 15.53 -0.09
N ILE A 47 17.24 14.22 -0.24
CA ILE A 47 18.59 13.68 -0.44
C ILE A 47 19.09 13.96 -1.86
N ASN A 48 18.24 13.73 -2.86
CA ASN A 48 18.53 13.94 -4.26
C ASN A 48 17.32 14.59 -4.95
N PRO A 49 17.39 15.89 -5.35
CA PRO A 49 16.30 16.55 -6.05
C PRO A 49 15.84 15.84 -7.34
N ASP A 50 16.75 15.10 -7.99
CA ASP A 50 16.49 14.34 -9.21
C ASP A 50 16.17 12.85 -8.94
N ALA A 51 15.76 12.51 -7.72
CA ALA A 51 15.41 11.14 -7.33
C ALA A 51 14.35 10.54 -8.26
N ILE A 52 14.61 9.32 -8.72
CA ILE A 52 13.66 8.53 -9.51
C ILE A 52 12.73 7.74 -8.59
N LEU A 53 11.68 7.13 -9.16
CA LEU A 53 10.69 6.39 -8.38
C LEU A 53 11.33 5.26 -7.55
N CYS A 54 12.31 4.55 -8.12
CA CYS A 54 13.02 3.48 -7.43
C CYS A 54 13.75 3.97 -6.16
N ASP A 55 14.23 5.21 -6.13
CA ASP A 55 14.88 5.80 -4.95
C ASP A 55 13.87 6.06 -3.81
N CYS A 56 12.57 6.10 -4.14
CA CYS A 56 11.48 6.34 -3.20
C CYS A 56 10.87 5.03 -2.66
N LEU A 57 11.35 3.87 -3.10
CA LEU A 57 10.82 2.57 -2.68
C LEU A 57 11.08 2.30 -1.21
N ILE A 58 10.06 1.79 -0.53
CA ILE A 58 10.15 1.24 0.81
C ILE A 58 9.64 -0.21 0.80
N ASP A 59 10.17 -1.02 1.71
CA ASP A 59 9.61 -2.34 1.99
C ASP A 59 8.15 -2.19 2.42
N ALA A 60 7.30 -3.05 1.87
CA ALA A 60 5.87 -2.99 2.11
C ALA A 60 5.37 -4.35 2.60
N PRO A 61 4.75 -4.40 3.80
CA PRO A 61 4.21 -5.65 4.34
C PRO A 61 3.02 -6.13 3.52
N GLU A 62 2.92 -7.45 3.38
CA GLU A 62 1.90 -8.14 2.61
C GLU A 62 1.25 -9.23 3.44
N ILE A 63 -0.06 -9.41 3.25
CA ILE A 63 -0.87 -10.43 3.92
C ILE A 63 -1.73 -11.15 2.90
N THR A 64 -2.15 -12.37 3.19
CA THR A 64 -3.16 -13.08 2.41
C THR A 64 -4.56 -12.70 2.88
N TYR A 65 -5.55 -12.78 1.99
CA TYR A 65 -6.95 -12.42 2.29
C TYR A 65 -7.57 -13.23 3.44
N ASP A 66 -7.04 -14.42 3.73
CA ASP A 66 -7.49 -15.33 4.78
C ASP A 66 -6.74 -15.14 6.11
N GLN A 67 -5.75 -14.25 6.15
CA GLN A 67 -5.00 -13.95 7.37
C GLN A 67 -5.84 -13.09 8.33
N ALA A 68 -5.82 -13.43 9.62
CA ALA A 68 -6.60 -12.71 10.61
C ALA A 68 -6.03 -11.30 10.87
N LEU A 69 -6.92 -10.30 10.92
CA LEU A 69 -6.53 -8.89 11.12
C LEU A 69 -5.77 -8.67 12.44
N VAL A 70 -6.10 -9.41 13.49
CA VAL A 70 -5.42 -9.33 14.80
C VAL A 70 -3.92 -9.62 14.69
N ASP A 71 -3.53 -10.51 13.78
CA ASP A 71 -2.13 -10.91 13.59
C ASP A 71 -1.29 -9.80 12.94
N VAL A 72 -1.95 -8.83 12.31
CA VAL A 72 -1.30 -7.77 11.51
C VAL A 72 -1.43 -6.39 12.16
N LEU A 73 -2.12 -6.29 13.31
CA LEU A 73 -2.31 -5.03 14.04
C LEU A 73 -0.97 -4.36 14.41
N SER A 74 0.01 -5.14 14.86
CA SER A 74 1.34 -4.60 15.23
C SER A 74 2.06 -4.00 14.01
N VAL A 75 1.86 -4.59 12.83
CA VAL A 75 2.39 -4.06 11.56
C VAL A 75 1.66 -2.79 11.16
N LEU A 76 0.32 -2.78 11.24
CA LEU A 76 -0.49 -1.60 10.96
C LEU A 76 -0.16 -0.43 11.89
N GLN A 77 0.14 -0.68 13.16
CA GLN A 77 0.56 0.35 14.11
C GLN A 77 1.94 0.94 13.79
N SER A 78 2.85 0.13 13.25
CA SER A 78 4.23 0.55 12.99
C SER A 78 4.43 1.18 11.61
N VAL A 79 3.82 0.60 10.57
CA VAL A 79 3.99 1.01 9.17
C VAL A 79 2.80 1.82 8.66
N GLY A 80 1.62 1.65 9.24
CA GLY A 80 0.40 2.38 8.88
C GLY A 80 -0.47 1.70 7.83
N PHE A 81 0.05 0.71 7.11
CA PHE A 81 -0.68 -0.04 6.09
C PHE A 81 -0.09 -1.44 5.85
N VAL A 82 -0.88 -2.31 5.23
CA VAL A 82 -0.46 -3.60 4.66
C VAL A 82 -1.17 -3.83 3.32
N PHE A 83 -0.49 -4.47 2.36
CA PHE A 83 -1.15 -4.91 1.11
C PHE A 83 -1.78 -6.29 1.27
N VAL A 84 -2.90 -6.51 0.59
CA VAL A 84 -3.66 -7.76 0.65
C VAL A 84 -3.57 -8.50 -0.67
N ARG A 85 -3.19 -9.77 -0.60
CA ARG A 85 -3.23 -10.72 -1.71
C ARG A 85 -4.55 -11.50 -1.72
N ASN A 86 -5.18 -11.60 -2.89
CA ASN A 86 -6.39 -12.40 -3.10
C ASN A 86 -6.07 -13.91 -3.20
N GLU A 87 -7.10 -14.72 -3.45
CA GLU A 87 -6.98 -16.19 -3.60
C GLU A 87 -6.09 -16.66 -4.77
N ILE A 88 -5.84 -15.81 -5.78
CA ILE A 88 -4.91 -16.10 -6.89
C ILE A 88 -3.51 -15.48 -6.70
N ASN A 89 -3.21 -15.07 -5.46
CA ASN A 89 -1.95 -14.52 -5.00
C ASN A 89 -1.57 -13.19 -5.69
N GLU A 90 -2.56 -12.38 -6.05
CA GLU A 90 -2.38 -11.05 -6.63
C GLU A 90 -2.66 -9.96 -5.61
N ILE A 91 -1.86 -8.90 -5.61
CA ILE A 91 -2.14 -7.70 -4.81
C ILE A 91 -3.42 -7.08 -5.35
N ASN A 92 -4.50 -7.20 -4.59
CA ASN A 92 -5.82 -6.69 -4.95
C ASN A 92 -6.28 -5.58 -4.01
N GLY A 93 -5.51 -5.32 -2.96
CA GLY A 93 -6.00 -4.52 -1.86
C GLY A 93 -4.95 -3.90 -0.95
N ILE A 94 -5.45 -3.01 -0.10
CA ILE A 94 -4.70 -2.40 0.99
C ILE A 94 -5.62 -2.27 2.22
N VAL A 95 -5.04 -2.48 3.40
CA VAL A 95 -5.65 -2.15 4.70
C VAL A 95 -4.77 -1.10 5.37
N THR A 96 -5.39 -0.06 5.90
CA THR A 96 -4.71 1.06 6.56
C THR A 96 -5.10 1.17 8.03
N ALA A 97 -4.29 1.84 8.83
CA ALA A 97 -4.64 2.16 10.22
C ALA A 97 -5.91 3.03 10.30
N ALA A 98 -6.23 3.82 9.26
CA ALA A 98 -7.45 4.61 9.20
C ALA A 98 -8.70 3.73 9.07
N ASP A 99 -8.62 2.59 8.38
CA ASP A 99 -9.74 1.64 8.28
C ASP A 99 -10.07 1.03 9.65
N LEU A 100 -9.07 0.86 10.52
CA LEU A 100 -9.27 0.42 11.91
C LEU A 100 -9.96 1.50 12.76
N ALA A 101 -9.59 2.76 12.57
CA ALA A 101 -10.11 3.89 13.35
C ALA A 101 -11.59 4.20 13.04
N HIS A 102 -12.03 3.92 11.82
CA HIS A 102 -13.44 4.08 11.40
C HIS A 102 -14.30 2.85 11.72
N GLY A 103 -13.68 1.77 12.21
CA GLY A 103 -14.37 0.55 12.61
C GLY A 103 -15.19 0.72 13.89
N HIS A 104 -16.51 0.83 13.71
CA HIS A 104 -17.50 0.33 14.65
C HIS A 104 -17.09 -1.05 15.21
N GLY A 105 -17.40 -1.30 16.48
CA GLY A 105 -16.97 -2.48 17.23
C GLY A 105 -17.01 -3.81 16.46
N TRP A 106 -15.91 -4.53 16.58
CA TRP A 106 -15.73 -5.97 16.36
C TRP A 106 -17.03 -6.76 16.09
N THR A 107 -17.33 -6.98 14.81
CA THR A 107 -18.07 -8.16 14.36
C THR A 107 -17.24 -8.88 13.31
N PRO A 108 -16.87 -10.16 13.52
CA PRO A 108 -16.22 -10.97 12.50
C PRO A 108 -17.26 -11.35 11.46
N SER A 109 -17.58 -10.42 10.56
CA SER A 109 -18.26 -10.69 9.30
C SER A 109 -17.36 -10.18 8.18
N TRP A 110 -17.31 -10.94 7.10
CA TRP A 110 -16.54 -10.79 5.86
C TRP A 110 -16.65 -9.41 5.14
N THR A 111 -17.24 -8.41 5.79
CA THR A 111 -17.47 -7.03 5.36
C THR A 111 -16.27 -6.12 5.63
N ALA A 112 -15.36 -6.44 6.55
CA ALA A 112 -14.16 -5.61 6.76
C ALA A 112 -13.22 -5.61 5.53
N LEU A 113 -13.25 -6.68 4.72
CA LEU A 113 -12.56 -6.77 3.44
C LEU A 113 -13.24 -5.96 2.32
N SER A 114 -14.45 -5.42 2.49
CA SER A 114 -15.07 -4.55 1.47
C SER A 114 -14.58 -3.11 1.52
N SER A 115 -13.84 -2.71 2.56
CA SER A 115 -13.14 -1.42 2.62
C SER A 115 -11.79 -1.45 1.93
N VAL A 116 -11.37 -2.62 1.45
CA VAL A 116 -10.19 -2.77 0.61
C VAL A 116 -10.40 -1.92 -0.63
N ARG A 117 -9.67 -0.82 -0.73
CA ARG A 117 -9.66 -0.02 -1.95
C ARG A 117 -8.99 -0.85 -3.05
N GLY A 118 -9.82 -1.38 -3.94
CA GLY A 118 -9.38 -2.06 -5.15
C GLY A 118 -8.66 -1.09 -6.06
N TRP A 119 -7.50 -1.50 -6.56
CA TRP A 119 -6.80 -0.79 -7.62
C TRP A 119 -7.51 -1.12 -8.93
N GLY A 120 -8.22 -0.14 -9.49
CA GLY A 120 -8.76 -0.20 -10.85
C GLY A 120 -7.69 -0.08 -11.92
#